data_AF-A0A1G5R9W5-F1
#
_entry.id   AF-A0A1G5R9W5-F1
#
_cell.length_a   1.000
_cell.length_b   1.000
_cell.length_c   1.000
_cell.angle_alpha   90.00
_cell.angle_beta   90.00
_cell.angle_gamma   90.00
#
_symmetry.space_group_name_H-M   'P 1'
#
loop_
_entity.id
_entity.type
_entity.pdbx_description
1 polymer ?
#
loop_
_entity_poly.entity_id
_entity_poly.type
_entity_poly.pdbx_seq_one_letter_code
_entity_poly.pdbx_strand_id
1 'polypeptide(L)'
;MINIKQYLFVLSVILISGCADPNEPLSPPKENQWITVEGVVPKYTEPYVSAVYISKDCLEYRFDSNMSPFKVPTYNGLRLDVKADPQTGYFQAKLPFNGGGRCKWKIDRAFVSVSYTDVSHLVKTG
;
A
#
# COMPACT_ATOMS: atom_id res chain seq x y z
N MET A 1 -25.73 -30.96 -36.78
CA MET A 1 -25.07 -31.52 -35.58
C MET A 1 -24.26 -30.41 -34.93
N ILE A 2 -24.76 -29.84 -33.83
CA ILE A 2 -24.16 -28.68 -33.17
C ILE A 2 -23.07 -29.18 -32.22
N ASN A 3 -21.83 -28.68 -32.38
CA ASN A 3 -20.69 -29.12 -31.60
C ASN A 3 -20.71 -28.48 -30.20
N ILE A 4 -21.39 -29.14 -29.26
CA ILE A 4 -21.59 -28.71 -27.87
C ILE A 4 -20.25 -28.45 -27.14
N LYS A 5 -19.15 -29.11 -27.54
CA LYS A 5 -17.83 -28.90 -26.93
C LYS A 5 -17.28 -27.49 -27.17
N GLN A 6 -17.61 -26.87 -28.30
CA GLN A 6 -17.11 -25.54 -28.65
C GLN A 6 -17.78 -24.43 -27.82
N TYR A 7 -19.05 -24.61 -27.43
CA TYR A 7 -19.77 -23.67 -26.57
C TYR A 7 -19.33 -23.75 -25.10
N LEU A 8 -19.00 -24.95 -24.61
CA LEU A 8 -18.47 -25.14 -23.25
C LEU A 8 -17.13 -24.40 -23.05
N PHE A 9 -16.30 -24.33 -24.08
CA PHE A 9 -15.03 -23.59 -24.03
C PHE A 9 -15.26 -22.07 -23.99
N VAL A 10 -16.26 -21.57 -24.74
CA VAL A 10 -16.59 -20.14 -24.79
C VAL A 10 -17.22 -19.65 -23.48
N LEU A 11 -18.07 -20.45 -22.82
CA LEU A 11 -18.67 -20.07 -21.54
C LEU A 11 -17.63 -19.92 -20.41
N SER A 12 -16.55 -20.72 -20.44
CA SER A 12 -15.50 -20.71 -19.42
C SER A 12 -14.67 -19.41 -19.42
N VAL A 13 -14.49 -18.80 -20.59
CA VAL A 13 -13.64 -17.59 -20.74
C VAL A 13 -14.31 -16.32 -20.20
N ILE A 14 -15.64 -16.29 -20.08
CA ILE A 14 -16.39 -15.09 -19.67
C ILE A 14 -16.30 -14.84 -18.15
N LEU A 15 -16.08 -15.91 -17.36
CA LEU A 15 -16.09 -15.86 -15.89
C LEU A 15 -14.80 -15.31 -15.25
N ILE A 16 -13.72 -15.11 -16.03
CA ILE A 16 -12.45 -14.57 -15.52
C ILE A 16 -12.33 -13.04 -15.63
N SER A 17 -13.36 -12.35 -16.13
CA SER A 17 -13.44 -10.89 -16.03
C SER A 17 -13.89 -10.43 -14.63
N GLY A 18 -13.30 -10.99 -13.58
CA GLY A 18 -13.54 -10.53 -12.22
C GLY A 18 -12.94 -9.14 -12.05
N CYS A 19 -13.79 -8.13 -11.81
CA CYS A 19 -13.37 -6.81 -11.34
C CYS A 19 -12.36 -7.00 -10.22
N ALA A 20 -11.17 -6.42 -10.38
CA ALA A 20 -10.18 -6.48 -9.31
C ALA A 20 -10.72 -5.66 -8.12
N ASP A 21 -10.79 -6.29 -6.95
CA ASP A 21 -11.27 -5.66 -5.73
C ASP A 21 -10.34 -4.50 -5.36
N PRO A 22 -10.85 -3.27 -5.20
CA PRO A 22 -10.01 -2.13 -4.79
C PRO A 22 -9.35 -2.33 -3.41
N ASN A 23 -9.81 -3.30 -2.61
CA ASN A 23 -9.22 -3.68 -1.31
C ASN A 23 -8.19 -4.82 -1.43
N GLU A 24 -7.77 -5.21 -2.64
CA GLU A 24 -6.74 -6.24 -2.83
C GLU A 24 -5.45 -5.88 -2.06
N PRO A 25 -4.89 -6.82 -1.28
CA PRO A 25 -3.67 -6.56 -0.53
C PRO A 25 -2.46 -6.34 -1.45
N LEU A 26 -1.41 -5.75 -0.89
CA LEU A 26 -0.10 -5.75 -1.54
C LEU A 26 0.39 -7.19 -1.67
N SER A 27 0.95 -7.54 -2.83
CA SER A 27 1.62 -8.82 -3.06
C SER A 27 2.84 -8.56 -3.94
N PRO A 28 3.94 -8.03 -3.36
CA PRO A 28 5.15 -7.71 -4.09
C PRO A 28 5.72 -8.97 -4.77
N PRO A 29 6.28 -8.86 -5.98
CA PRO A 29 6.92 -9.99 -6.65
C PRO A 29 8.14 -10.48 -5.85
N LYS A 30 8.53 -11.76 -6.04
CA LYS A 30 9.74 -12.32 -5.39
C LYS A 30 11.00 -11.54 -5.77
N GLU A 31 11.12 -11.23 -7.06
CA GLU A 31 12.14 -10.33 -7.58
C GLU A 31 11.59 -8.90 -7.53
N ASN A 32 11.86 -8.21 -6.42
CA ASN A 32 11.45 -6.82 -6.23
C ASN A 32 12.64 -5.95 -5.85
N GLN A 33 12.61 -4.72 -6.31
CA GLN A 33 13.48 -3.68 -5.76
C GLN A 33 12.91 -3.23 -4.41
N TRP A 34 13.79 -3.05 -3.43
CA TRP A 34 13.40 -2.65 -2.08
C TRP A 34 13.94 -1.25 -1.81
N ILE A 35 13.07 -0.40 -1.27
CA ILE A 35 13.45 0.89 -0.71
C ILE A 35 13.83 0.63 0.74
N THR A 36 15.09 0.84 1.07
CA THR A 36 15.55 0.84 2.47
C THR A 36 15.29 2.22 3.05
N VAL A 37 14.52 2.26 4.15
CA VAL A 37 14.30 3.45 4.95
C VAL A 37 15.03 3.24 6.26
N GLU A 38 15.97 4.12 6.56
CA GLU A 38 16.76 4.03 7.79
C GLU A 38 17.06 5.42 8.35
N GLY A 39 17.38 5.46 9.64
CA GLY A 39 17.71 6.70 10.32
C GLY A 39 17.97 6.46 11.80
N VAL A 40 18.18 7.56 12.53
CA VAL A 40 18.31 7.55 13.99
C VAL A 40 17.22 8.44 14.57
N VAL A 41 16.39 7.90 15.46
CA VAL A 41 15.34 8.69 16.11
C VAL A 41 15.89 9.52 17.27
N PRO A 42 15.32 10.71 17.53
CA PRO A 42 15.62 11.46 18.75
C PRO A 42 15.27 10.67 20.02
N LYS A 43 15.89 11.06 21.14
CA LYS A 43 15.51 10.54 22.46
C LYS A 43 14.03 10.80 22.74
N TYR A 44 13.42 9.86 23.48
CA TYR A 44 12.00 9.91 23.86
C TYR A 44 11.05 9.90 22.67
N THR A 45 11.47 9.34 21.54
CA THR A 45 10.62 9.17 20.36
C THR A 45 10.67 7.75 19.84
N GLU A 46 9.63 7.36 19.10
CA GLU A 46 9.54 6.08 18.40
C GLU A 46 9.34 6.31 16.89
N PRO A 47 9.98 5.51 16.02
CA PRO A 47 9.86 5.64 14.57
C PRO A 47 8.59 4.99 14.04
N TYR A 48 8.08 5.56 12.96
CA TYR A 48 7.03 4.99 12.13
C TYR A 48 7.41 5.11 10.65
N VAL A 49 7.29 4.00 9.93
CA VAL A 49 7.43 3.97 8.48
C VAL A 49 6.13 3.51 7.86
N SER A 50 5.63 4.29 6.91
CA SER A 50 4.45 3.94 6.14
C SER A 50 4.61 4.33 4.67
N ALA A 51 3.73 3.79 3.83
CA ALA A 51 3.69 4.14 2.42
C ALA A 51 2.25 4.12 1.91
N VAL A 52 2.00 4.91 0.89
CA VAL A 52 0.77 4.90 0.10
C VAL A 52 1.14 4.36 -1.27
N TYR A 53 0.37 3.38 -1.74
CA TYR A 53 0.43 2.83 -3.08
C TYR A 53 -0.79 3.25 -3.85
N ILE A 54 -0.64 3.46 -5.15
CA ILE A 54 -1.71 3.79 -6.09
C ILE A 54 -1.86 2.66 -7.11
N SER A 55 -3.11 2.36 -7.47
CA SER A 55 -3.44 1.49 -8.59
C SER A 55 -4.17 2.26 -9.67
N LYS A 56 -3.74 2.09 -10.92
CA LYS A 56 -4.47 2.55 -12.11
C LYS A 56 -5.25 1.42 -12.78
N ASP A 57 -5.12 0.19 -12.27
CA ASP A 57 -5.78 -1.01 -12.78
C ASP A 57 -7.05 -1.32 -11.95
N CYS A 58 -6.94 -1.22 -10.62
CA CYS A 58 -8.09 -1.21 -9.72
C CYS A 58 -8.61 0.21 -9.60
N LEU A 59 -9.85 0.40 -10.05
CA LEU A 59 -10.51 1.69 -10.08
C LEU A 59 -11.77 1.63 -9.24
N GLU A 60 -12.08 2.72 -8.55
CA GLU A 60 -13.33 2.88 -7.80
C GLU A 60 -14.29 3.78 -8.58
N TYR A 61 -15.59 3.49 -8.51
CA TYR A 61 -16.60 4.37 -9.05
C TYR A 61 -16.90 5.52 -8.09
N ARG A 62 -16.97 6.72 -8.66
CA ARG A 62 -17.43 7.95 -8.01
C ARG A 62 -18.50 8.59 -8.87
N PHE A 63 -19.28 9.48 -8.29
CA PHE A 63 -20.29 10.26 -9.00
C PHE A 63 -19.89 11.73 -8.96
N ASP A 64 -20.03 12.41 -10.10
CA ASP A 64 -19.87 13.86 -10.15
C ASP A 64 -21.10 14.58 -9.59
N SER A 65 -21.09 15.92 -9.60
CA SER A 65 -22.21 16.73 -9.11
C SER A 65 -23.51 16.54 -9.90
N ASN A 66 -23.43 15.97 -11.10
CA ASN A 66 -24.55 15.67 -11.97
C ASN A 66 -25.01 14.20 -11.85
N MET A 67 -24.51 13.46 -10.83
CA MET A 67 -24.78 12.03 -10.65
C MET A 67 -24.26 11.15 -11.79
N SER A 68 -23.30 11.61 -12.58
CA SER A 68 -22.69 10.80 -13.64
C SER A 68 -21.55 9.95 -13.07
N PRO A 69 -21.53 8.63 -13.32
CA PRO A 69 -20.48 7.76 -12.80
C PRO A 69 -19.16 7.97 -13.55
N PHE A 70 -18.06 8.06 -12.82
CA PHE A 70 -16.70 8.07 -13.35
C PHE A 70 -15.77 7.20 -12.49
N LYS A 71 -14.65 6.76 -13.08
CA LYS A 71 -13.68 5.88 -12.43
C LYS A 71 -12.46 6.67 -11.97
N VAL A 72 -12.00 6.41 -10.75
CA VAL A 72 -10.77 7.00 -10.19
C VAL A 72 -9.78 5.91 -9.74
N PRO A 73 -8.47 6.18 -9.79
CA PRO A 73 -7.46 5.33 -9.17
C PRO A 73 -7.76 5.05 -7.69
N THR A 74 -7.45 3.84 -7.23
CA THR A 74 -7.53 3.50 -5.80
C THR A 74 -6.17 3.58 -5.13
N TYR A 75 -6.20 3.64 -3.80
CA TYR A 75 -5.00 3.76 -2.96
C TYR A 75 -4.99 2.67 -1.89
N ASN A 76 -3.81 2.18 -1.55
CA ASN A 76 -3.59 1.22 -0.46
C ASN A 76 -2.47 1.70 0.47
N GLY A 77 -2.76 1.73 1.77
CA GLY A 77 -1.82 2.16 2.80
C GLY A 77 -1.09 0.97 3.42
N LEU A 78 0.23 1.04 3.48
CA LEU A 78 1.08 0.12 4.24
C LEU A 78 1.64 0.85 5.46
N ARG A 79 1.45 0.29 6.65
CA ARG A 79 2.10 0.74 7.88
C ARG A 79 2.97 -0.40 8.41
N LEU A 80 4.23 -0.12 8.70
CA LEU A 80 5.17 -1.10 9.23
C LEU A 80 5.37 -0.88 10.72
N ASP A 81 5.46 -1.98 11.46
CA ASP A 81 5.95 -1.96 12.83
C ASP A 81 7.47 -1.86 12.80
N VAL A 82 7.99 -0.71 13.20
CA VAL A 82 9.42 -0.41 13.20
C VAL A 82 9.87 -0.19 14.63
N LYS A 83 11.01 -0.79 14.99
CA LYS A 83 11.63 -0.59 16.30
C LYS A 83 13.00 0.04 16.10
N ALA A 84 13.27 1.09 16.88
CA ALA A 84 14.60 1.63 17.00
C ALA A 84 15.41 0.80 18.00
N ASP A 85 16.71 0.69 17.77
CA ASP A 85 17.65 0.20 18.75
C ASP A 85 17.64 1.12 19.98
N PRO A 86 17.50 0.58 21.20
CA PRO A 86 17.30 1.39 22.40
C PRO A 86 18.55 2.16 22.84
N GLN A 87 19.75 1.78 22.38
CA GLN A 87 21.00 2.45 22.76
C GLN A 87 21.38 3.55 21.76
N THR A 88 21.23 3.26 20.47
CA THR A 88 21.69 4.10 19.36
C THR A 88 20.57 4.90 18.72
N GLY A 89 19.31 4.51 18.91
CA GLY A 89 18.16 5.08 18.21
C GLY A 89 18.06 4.69 16.74
N TYR A 90 18.97 3.85 16.24
CA TYR A 90 18.99 3.44 14.83
C TYR A 90 17.78 2.56 14.50
N PHE A 91 17.14 2.80 13.37
CA PHE A 91 16.08 1.95 12.85
C PHE A 91 16.26 1.71 11.35
N GLN A 92 15.73 0.59 10.88
CA GLN A 92 15.66 0.25 9.46
C GLN A 92 14.35 -0.45 9.15
N ALA A 93 13.75 -0.10 8.02
CA ALA A 93 12.59 -0.75 7.44
C ALA A 93 12.75 -0.90 5.92
N LYS A 94 12.02 -1.84 5.32
CA LYS A 94 12.02 -2.05 3.88
C LYS A 94 10.62 -1.89 3.32
N LEU A 95 10.49 -1.05 2.30
CA LEU A 95 9.26 -0.88 1.53
C LEU A 95 9.44 -1.50 0.14
N PRO A 96 8.46 -2.26 -0.36
CA PRO A 96 8.53 -2.79 -1.72
C PRO A 96 8.40 -1.65 -2.74
N PHE A 97 9.34 -1.50 -3.67
CA PHE A 97 9.22 -0.48 -4.72
C PHE A 97 8.00 -0.75 -5.62
N ASN A 98 7.79 -2.03 -5.96
CA ASN A 98 6.57 -2.53 -6.58
C ASN A 98 5.72 -3.28 -5.55
N GLY A 99 4.52 -2.75 -5.25
CA GLY A 99 3.57 -3.36 -4.33
C GLY A 99 2.84 -4.57 -4.91
N GLY A 100 2.85 -4.73 -6.24
CA GLY A 100 2.37 -5.93 -6.93
C GLY A 100 0.89 -6.24 -6.72
N GLY A 101 0.55 -7.52 -6.61
CA GLY A 101 -0.83 -8.01 -6.51
C GLY A 101 -1.67 -7.81 -7.78
N ARG A 102 -2.95 -8.17 -7.71
CA ARG A 102 -3.87 -8.04 -8.85
C ARG A 102 -4.07 -6.59 -9.30
N CYS A 103 -3.98 -5.66 -8.36
CA CYS A 103 -4.08 -4.23 -8.62
C CYS A 103 -2.79 -3.59 -9.14
N LYS A 104 -1.68 -4.35 -9.29
CA LYS A 104 -0.39 -3.81 -9.75
C LYS A 104 0.02 -2.55 -8.98
N TRP A 105 -0.08 -2.61 -7.66
CA TRP A 105 0.17 -1.49 -6.76
C TRP A 105 1.55 -0.87 -7.03
N LYS A 106 1.59 0.43 -7.26
CA LYS A 106 2.85 1.20 -7.41
C LYS A 106 3.00 2.14 -6.24
N ILE A 107 4.21 2.26 -5.71
CA ILE A 107 4.46 3.21 -4.63
C ILE A 107 4.18 4.64 -5.13
N ASP A 108 3.41 5.40 -4.36
CA ASP A 108 3.07 6.80 -4.61
C ASP A 108 3.90 7.70 -3.68
N ARG A 109 3.84 7.41 -2.37
CA ARG A 109 4.57 8.15 -1.33
C ARG A 109 5.05 7.23 -0.22
N ALA A 110 6.18 7.57 0.38
CA ALA A 110 6.68 6.97 1.61
C ALA A 110 6.77 8.05 2.70
N PHE A 111 6.50 7.67 3.94
CA PHE A 111 6.52 8.54 5.10
C PHE A 111 7.45 7.97 6.16
N VAL A 112 8.27 8.84 6.72
CA VAL A 112 9.05 8.60 7.92
C VAL A 112 8.59 9.62 8.93
N SER A 113 8.09 9.15 10.05
CA SER A 113 7.60 10.01 11.13
C SER A 113 8.09 9.50 12.47
N VAL A 114 8.14 10.39 13.44
CA VAL A 114 8.44 10.05 14.84
C VAL A 114 7.37 10.63 15.73
N SER A 115 7.05 9.92 16.81
CA SER A 115 6.16 10.41 17.87
C SER A 115 6.91 10.42 19.19
N TYR A 116 6.65 11.41 20.05
CA TYR A 116 7.16 11.36 21.41
C TYR A 116 6.50 10.23 22.20
N THR A 117 7.30 9.41 22.86
CA THR A 117 6.83 8.36 23.76
C THR A 117 6.41 8.93 25.12
N ASP A 118 6.96 10.09 25.48
CA ASP A 118 6.59 10.86 26.65
C ASP A 118 6.68 12.37 26.34
N VAL A 119 5.55 13.06 26.50
CA VAL A 119 5.42 14.51 26.24
C VAL A 119 5.92 15.37 27.40
N SER A 120 6.21 14.79 28.58
CA SER A 120 6.74 15.52 29.73
C SER A 120 8.06 16.24 29.39
N HIS A 121 8.85 15.65 28.50
CA HIS A 121 10.12 16.19 27.99
C HIS A 121 9.97 17.42 27.08
N LEU A 122 8.76 17.75 26.63
CA LEU A 122 8.50 18.93 25.80
C LEU A 122 8.28 20.19 26.62
N VAL A 123 7.95 20.05 27.90
CA VAL A 123 7.64 21.18 28.77
C VAL A 123 8.95 21.77 29.29
N LYS A 124 9.19 23.05 29.01
CA LYS A 124 10.26 23.79 29.65
C LYS A 124 9.78 24.21 31.04
N THR A 125 10.36 23.64 32.09
CA THR A 125 10.21 24.18 33.45
C THR A 125 10.91 25.54 33.49
N GLY A 126 10.13 26.58 33.77
CA GLY A 126 10.61 27.95 33.97
C GLY A 126 11.33 28.13 35.30
#